data_AF-A0A967JSN8-F1
#
_entry.id   AF-A0A967JSN8-F1
#
_cell.length_a   1.000
_cell.length_b   1.000
_cell.length_c   1.000
_cell.angle_alpha   90.00
_cell.angle_beta   90.00
_cell.angle_gamma   90.00
#
_symmetry.space_group_name_H-M   'P 1'
#
loop_
_entity.id
_entity.type
_entity.pdbx_description
1 polymer ?
#
loop_
_entity_poly.entity_id
_entity_poly.type
_entity_poly.pdbx_seq_one_letter_code
_entity_poly.pdbx_strand_id
1 'polypeptide(L)'
;IIVVAAGQWRPWIKEARQARINRQALMFAGVAAAVVVALGFAWTGSVKSAWRAQIWSSDVAGSPIEKMQLFFSVADDSVKDLDADDGAEALAGRLSSSSLYFSYVLQRVPHSLPHENGALAGLAISNLKPRFLFPDKRNLGGDSWLVRQYAGIEAAGDESGASIGLGYLSEFYVDFGVTGVVALGFGWGAVMGAFAALLAKISPSREVFFGLIIVLYMQYMMAYDGSFVKLFPGAVQLTIIAAVVTAVGGRILMPWLLTGAGEEPAGRTRMDRALRPR
;
A
#
# COMPACT_ATOMS: atom_id res chain seq x y z
N ILE A 1 12.58 -8.89 -10.62
CA ILE A 1 13.10 -9.08 -11.99
C ILE A 1 13.04 -7.79 -12.82
N ILE A 2 11.89 -7.11 -12.91
CA ILE A 2 11.78 -5.78 -13.58
C ILE A 2 12.77 -4.75 -13.00
N VAL A 3 12.89 -4.69 -11.66
CA VAL A 3 13.86 -3.82 -10.96
C VAL A 3 15.31 -4.13 -11.35
N VAL A 4 15.63 -5.42 -11.55
CA VAL A 4 16.96 -5.86 -11.97
C VAL A 4 17.22 -5.45 -13.43
N ALA A 5 16.24 -5.63 -14.32
CA ALA A 5 16.34 -5.19 -15.72
C ALA A 5 16.49 -3.66 -15.83
N ALA A 6 15.77 -2.90 -15.00
CA ALA A 6 15.89 -1.45 -14.92
C ALA A 6 17.28 -1.01 -14.42
N GLY A 7 17.86 -1.70 -13.44
CA GLY A 7 19.22 -1.43 -12.94
C GLY A 7 20.34 -1.70 -13.95
N GLN A 8 20.08 -2.54 -14.97
CA GLN A 8 21.02 -2.83 -16.06
C GLN A 8 20.90 -1.85 -17.24
N TRP A 9 19.86 -1.01 -17.26
CA TRP A 9 19.66 -0.03 -18.31
C TRP A 9 20.60 1.16 -18.12
N ARG A 10 21.59 1.28 -19.01
CA ARG A 10 22.60 2.34 -19.00
C ARG A 10 22.72 2.95 -20.39
N PRO A 11 21.75 3.79 -20.81
CA PRO A 11 21.73 4.38 -22.15
C PRO A 11 22.90 5.34 -22.42
N TRP A 12 23.56 5.85 -21.38
CA TRP A 12 24.68 6.79 -21.49
C TRP A 12 26.03 6.14 -21.84
N ILE A 13 26.17 4.81 -21.73
CA ILE A 13 27.39 4.10 -22.08
C ILE A 13 27.32 3.72 -23.57
N LYS A 14 28.22 4.27 -24.39
CA LYS A 14 28.22 4.13 -25.87
C LYS A 14 28.93 2.87 -26.39
N GLU A 15 29.06 1.83 -25.56
CA GLU A 15 29.67 0.56 -25.96
C GLU A 15 28.67 -0.35 -26.69
N ALA A 16 29.11 -1.05 -27.74
CA ALA A 16 28.27 -1.97 -28.53
C ALA A 16 27.64 -3.09 -27.68
N ARG A 17 28.38 -3.60 -26.68
CA ARG A 17 27.88 -4.59 -25.73
C ARG A 17 26.74 -4.02 -24.88
N GLN A 18 26.91 -2.79 -24.37
CA GLN A 18 25.88 -2.14 -23.55
C GLN A 18 24.64 -1.78 -24.38
N ALA A 19 24.79 -1.40 -25.65
CA ALA A 19 23.66 -1.19 -26.55
C ALA A 19 22.80 -2.46 -26.72
N ARG A 20 23.42 -3.64 -26.81
CA ARG A 20 22.71 -4.94 -26.85
C ARG A 20 21.98 -5.22 -25.54
N ILE A 21 22.62 -4.98 -24.39
CA ILE A 21 22.02 -5.16 -23.07
C ILE A 21 20.83 -4.22 -22.89
N ASN A 22 20.96 -2.94 -23.26
CA ASN A 22 19.88 -1.95 -23.19
C ASN A 22 18.67 -2.38 -24.05
N ARG A 23 18.91 -2.87 -25.28
CA ARG A 23 17.83 -3.38 -26.14
C ARG A 23 17.14 -4.59 -25.53
N GLN A 24 17.90 -5.54 -24.98
CA GLN A 24 17.34 -6.72 -24.29
C GLN A 24 16.54 -6.33 -23.06
N ALA A 25 17.05 -5.38 -22.25
CA ALA A 25 16.36 -4.86 -21.08
C ALA A 25 15.05 -4.16 -21.46
N LEU A 26 15.03 -3.36 -22.54
CA LEU A 26 13.82 -2.71 -23.06
C LEU A 26 12.82 -3.72 -23.61
N MET A 27 13.25 -4.70 -24.41
CA MET A 27 12.37 -5.75 -24.91
C MET A 27 11.78 -6.55 -23.74
N PHE A 28 12.60 -6.94 -22.78
CA PHE A 28 12.15 -7.65 -21.58
C PHE A 28 11.16 -6.81 -20.77
N ALA A 29 11.46 -5.54 -20.52
CA ALA A 29 10.56 -4.63 -19.81
C ALA A 29 9.23 -4.45 -20.55
N GLY A 30 9.26 -4.33 -21.89
CA GLY A 30 8.07 -4.25 -22.73
C GLY A 30 7.22 -5.51 -22.67
N VAL A 31 7.83 -6.69 -22.78
CA VAL A 31 7.14 -7.99 -22.66
C VAL A 31 6.55 -8.15 -21.25
N ALA A 32 7.33 -7.85 -20.20
CA ALA A 32 6.86 -7.93 -18.84
C ALA A 32 5.69 -6.97 -18.57
N ALA A 33 5.76 -5.73 -19.08
CA ALA A 33 4.67 -4.77 -19.00
C ALA A 33 3.41 -5.26 -19.73
N ALA A 34 3.55 -5.82 -20.94
CA ALA A 34 2.44 -6.38 -21.69
C ALA A 34 1.78 -7.56 -20.96
N VAL A 35 2.58 -8.45 -20.35
CA VAL A 35 2.06 -9.56 -19.53
C VAL A 35 1.31 -9.03 -18.31
N VAL A 36 1.85 -8.04 -17.60
CA VAL A 36 1.17 -7.42 -16.44
C VAL A 36 -0.15 -6.78 -16.85
N VAL A 37 -0.19 -6.06 -17.98
CA VAL A 37 -1.42 -5.45 -18.50
C VAL A 37 -2.44 -6.52 -18.90
N ALA A 38 -2.01 -7.57 -19.60
CA ALA A 38 -2.90 -8.67 -20.00
C ALA A 38 -3.47 -9.43 -18.79
N LEU A 39 -2.64 -9.71 -17.78
CA LEU A 39 -3.09 -10.29 -16.51
C LEU A 39 -4.04 -9.35 -15.77
N GLY A 40 -3.74 -8.05 -15.74
CA GLY A 40 -4.60 -7.03 -15.15
C GLY A 40 -5.96 -7.00 -15.83
N PHE A 41 -5.98 -7.00 -17.16
CA PHE A 41 -7.17 -7.02 -18.00
C PHE A 41 -8.06 -8.24 -17.73
N ALA A 42 -7.49 -9.45 -17.80
CA ALA A 42 -8.22 -10.69 -17.49
C ALA A 42 -8.72 -10.73 -16.04
N TRP A 43 -7.89 -10.27 -15.10
CA TRP A 43 -8.25 -10.23 -13.69
C TRP A 43 -9.40 -9.27 -13.40
N THR A 44 -9.30 -8.02 -13.85
CA THR A 44 -10.31 -7.00 -13.57
C THR A 44 -11.56 -7.15 -14.41
N GLY A 45 -11.43 -7.63 -15.64
CA GLY A 45 -12.53 -7.78 -16.59
C GLY A 45 -13.48 -8.92 -16.25
N SER A 46 -12.97 -10.10 -15.85
CA SER A 46 -13.85 -11.27 -15.66
C SER A 46 -13.49 -12.15 -14.47
N VAL A 47 -12.22 -12.56 -14.32
CA VAL A 47 -11.84 -13.61 -13.35
C VAL A 47 -12.22 -13.24 -11.92
N LYS A 48 -11.99 -11.98 -11.52
CA LYS A 48 -12.22 -11.52 -10.16
C LYS A 48 -13.71 -11.49 -9.77
N SER A 49 -14.60 -11.09 -10.67
CA SER A 49 -16.03 -11.01 -10.40
C SER A 49 -16.65 -12.40 -10.30
N ALA A 50 -16.34 -13.29 -11.26
CA ALA A 50 -16.78 -14.68 -11.25
C ALA A 50 -16.27 -15.44 -10.01
N TRP A 51 -15.00 -15.25 -9.66
CA TRP A 51 -14.39 -15.85 -8.47
C TRP A 51 -15.07 -15.41 -7.17
N ARG A 52 -15.38 -14.11 -7.05
CA ARG A 52 -16.05 -13.56 -5.86
C ARG A 52 -17.48 -14.04 -5.73
N ALA A 53 -18.21 -14.10 -6.84
CA ALA A 53 -19.56 -14.63 -6.84
C ALA A 53 -19.57 -16.04 -6.25
N GLN A 54 -18.65 -16.90 -6.67
CA GLN A 54 -18.57 -18.27 -6.16
C GLN A 54 -18.10 -18.33 -4.70
N ILE A 55 -17.04 -17.63 -4.31
CA ILE A 55 -16.56 -17.64 -2.91
C ILE A 55 -17.59 -17.10 -1.92
N TRP A 56 -18.37 -16.09 -2.31
CA TRP A 56 -19.36 -15.50 -1.40
C TRP A 56 -20.69 -16.24 -1.42
N SER A 57 -21.05 -16.90 -2.53
CA SER A 57 -22.26 -17.72 -2.60
C SER A 57 -22.07 -19.10 -1.98
N SER A 58 -20.84 -19.61 -1.93
CA SER A 58 -20.53 -20.89 -1.32
C SER A 58 -19.81 -20.68 0.00
N ASP A 59 -20.35 -21.22 1.08
CA ASP A 59 -19.64 -21.45 2.34
C ASP A 59 -18.51 -22.46 2.05
N VAL A 60 -17.44 -22.06 1.35
CA VAL A 60 -16.33 -22.95 1.01
C VAL A 60 -15.49 -23.20 2.26
N ALA A 61 -16.01 -24.11 3.09
CA ALA A 61 -15.31 -24.89 4.09
C ALA A 61 -14.45 -26.00 3.47
N GLY A 62 -14.17 -25.92 2.16
CA GLY A 62 -13.32 -26.85 1.43
C GLY A 62 -11.83 -26.72 1.75
N SER A 63 -11.10 -27.80 1.51
CA SER A 63 -9.65 -27.90 1.64
C SER A 63 -8.93 -26.86 0.76
N PRO A 64 -7.74 -26.35 1.14
CA PRO A 64 -6.98 -25.40 0.32
C PRO A 64 -6.76 -25.85 -1.14
N ILE A 65 -6.67 -27.16 -1.36
CA ILE A 65 -6.50 -27.77 -2.69
C ILE A 65 -7.75 -27.61 -3.55
N GLU A 66 -8.94 -27.79 -2.96
CA GLU A 66 -10.23 -27.64 -3.66
C GLU A 66 -10.46 -26.19 -4.07
N LYS A 67 -10.09 -25.23 -3.21
CA LYS A 67 -10.11 -23.80 -3.54
C LYS A 67 -9.19 -23.47 -4.72
N MET A 68 -8.02 -24.09 -4.78
CA MET A 68 -7.08 -23.88 -5.88
C MET A 68 -7.61 -24.45 -7.20
N GLN A 69 -8.21 -25.64 -7.18
CA GLN A 69 -8.85 -26.23 -8.37
C GLN A 69 -10.02 -25.38 -8.85
N LEU A 70 -10.89 -24.94 -7.94
CA LEU A 70 -12.01 -24.05 -8.25
C LEU A 70 -11.53 -22.73 -8.85
N PHE A 71 -10.43 -22.17 -8.33
CA PHE A 71 -9.85 -20.95 -8.89
C PHE A 71 -9.45 -21.12 -10.35
N PHE A 72 -8.74 -22.21 -10.68
CA PHE A 72 -8.28 -22.46 -12.04
C PHE A 72 -9.44 -22.73 -13.01
N SER A 73 -10.47 -23.46 -12.59
CA SER A 73 -11.66 -23.68 -13.43
C SER A 73 -12.39 -22.36 -13.71
N VAL A 74 -12.60 -21.54 -12.67
CA VAL A 74 -13.25 -20.23 -12.81
C VAL A 74 -12.42 -19.31 -13.70
N ALA A 75 -11.10 -19.29 -13.53
CA ALA A 75 -10.23 -18.47 -14.35
C ALA A 75 -10.24 -18.89 -15.82
N ASP A 76 -10.21 -20.19 -16.12
CA ASP A 76 -10.24 -20.70 -17.49
C ASP A 76 -11.56 -20.37 -18.20
N ASP A 77 -12.70 -20.55 -17.51
CA ASP A 77 -14.01 -20.23 -18.06
C ASP A 77 -14.19 -18.70 -18.23
N SER A 78 -13.79 -17.92 -17.23
CA SER A 78 -13.93 -16.45 -17.26
C SER A 78 -13.06 -15.78 -18.33
N VAL A 79 -11.91 -16.36 -18.67
CA VAL A 79 -11.03 -15.81 -19.73
C VAL A 79 -11.58 -16.11 -21.12
N LYS A 80 -12.26 -17.25 -21.32
CA LYS A 80 -12.89 -17.59 -22.60
C LYS A 80 -14.08 -16.68 -22.92
N ASP A 81 -14.83 -16.29 -21.89
CA ASP A 81 -15.99 -15.41 -22.00
C ASP A 81 -15.63 -13.92 -21.82
N LEU A 82 -14.34 -13.57 -21.82
CA LEU A 82 -13.89 -12.20 -21.62
C LEU A 82 -14.21 -11.34 -22.85
N ASP A 83 -15.14 -10.41 -22.69
CA ASP A 83 -15.39 -9.36 -23.66
C ASP A 83 -14.27 -8.30 -23.61
N ALA A 84 -13.81 -7.88 -24.80
CA ALA A 84 -12.67 -7.00 -24.92
C ALA A 84 -12.99 -5.56 -24.48
N ASP A 85 -14.21 -5.11 -24.73
CA ASP A 85 -14.68 -3.77 -24.40
C ASP A 85 -14.96 -3.69 -22.89
N ASP A 86 -15.64 -4.69 -22.32
CA ASP A 86 -15.89 -4.77 -20.87
C ASP A 86 -14.58 -4.85 -20.07
N GLY A 87 -13.63 -5.66 -20.53
CA GLY A 87 -12.31 -5.77 -19.92
C GLY A 87 -11.53 -4.45 -19.97
N ALA A 88 -11.64 -3.72 -21.09
CA ALA A 88 -10.96 -2.43 -21.27
C ALA A 88 -11.59 -1.37 -20.38
N GLU A 89 -12.91 -1.30 -20.32
CA GLU A 89 -13.65 -0.38 -19.47
C GLU A 89 -13.40 -0.65 -17.99
N ALA A 90 -13.42 -1.92 -17.57
CA ALA A 90 -13.12 -2.30 -16.18
C ALA A 90 -11.68 -1.93 -15.77
N LEU A 91 -10.70 -2.18 -16.65
CA LEU A 91 -9.31 -1.82 -16.39
C LEU A 91 -9.10 -0.30 -16.40
N ALA A 92 -9.68 0.41 -17.38
CA ALA A 92 -9.63 1.87 -17.46
C ALA A 92 -10.31 2.53 -16.26
N GLY A 93 -11.49 2.06 -15.87
CA GLY A 93 -12.20 2.49 -14.68
C GLY A 93 -11.37 2.26 -13.41
N ARG A 94 -10.61 1.15 -13.34
CA ARG A 94 -9.73 0.88 -12.20
C ARG A 94 -8.49 1.77 -12.15
N LEU A 95 -7.92 2.12 -13.30
CA LEU A 95 -6.76 2.99 -13.39
C LEU A 95 -7.13 4.47 -13.20
N SER A 96 -8.35 4.84 -13.62
CA SER A 96 -8.83 6.22 -13.58
C SER A 96 -9.69 6.56 -12.36
N SER A 97 -10.20 5.57 -11.63
CA SER A 97 -11.19 5.77 -10.55
C SER A 97 -10.83 6.90 -9.61
N SER A 98 -9.56 6.95 -9.21
CA SER A 98 -8.99 7.94 -8.31
C SER A 98 -9.15 9.40 -8.77
N SER A 99 -8.69 9.69 -10.00
CA SER A 99 -8.70 11.04 -10.57
C SER A 99 -10.08 11.39 -11.12
N LEU A 100 -10.81 10.39 -11.61
CA LEU A 100 -12.16 10.52 -12.13
C LEU A 100 -13.13 10.91 -11.00
N TYR A 101 -13.10 10.23 -9.86
CA TYR A 101 -13.96 10.57 -8.71
C TYR A 101 -13.67 11.98 -8.19
N PHE A 102 -12.40 12.37 -8.12
CA PHE A 102 -12.06 13.74 -7.72
C PHE A 102 -12.63 14.77 -8.71
N SER A 103 -12.57 14.49 -10.01
CA SER A 103 -13.13 15.37 -11.04
C SER A 103 -14.64 15.55 -10.89
N TYR A 104 -15.38 14.50 -10.54
CA TYR A 104 -16.81 14.61 -10.26
C TYR A 104 -17.11 15.37 -8.97
N VAL A 105 -16.28 15.22 -7.94
CA VAL A 105 -16.38 16.03 -6.71
C VAL A 105 -16.22 17.51 -7.03
N LEU A 106 -15.25 17.88 -7.87
CA LEU A 106 -15.05 19.28 -8.28
C LEU A 106 -16.26 19.87 -9.01
N GLN A 107 -17.03 19.06 -9.73
CA GLN A 107 -18.25 19.49 -10.42
C GLN A 107 -19.45 19.61 -9.46
N ARG A 108 -19.55 18.74 -8.45
CA ARG A 108 -20.69 18.69 -7.52
C ARG A 108 -20.50 19.56 -6.29
N VAL A 109 -19.28 19.79 -5.82
CA VAL A 109 -18.97 20.60 -4.63
C VAL A 109 -18.19 21.85 -5.07
N PRO A 110 -18.66 23.08 -4.77
CA PRO A 110 -19.82 23.41 -3.94
C PRO A 110 -21.16 23.57 -4.70
N HIS A 111 -21.22 23.24 -5.99
CA HIS A 111 -22.35 23.64 -6.84
C HIS A 111 -23.69 22.98 -6.46
N SER A 112 -23.70 21.66 -6.24
CA SER A 112 -24.88 20.87 -5.87
C SER A 112 -24.90 20.48 -4.40
N LEU A 113 -23.73 20.38 -3.77
CA LEU A 113 -23.56 20.07 -2.35
C LEU A 113 -22.64 21.12 -1.71
N PRO A 114 -22.99 21.69 -0.54
CA PRO A 114 -22.11 22.62 0.15
C PRO A 114 -20.86 21.91 0.67
N HIS A 115 -19.84 22.70 1.03
CA HIS A 115 -18.69 22.18 1.76
C HIS A 115 -19.09 21.65 3.15
N GLU A 116 -18.43 20.59 3.60
CA GLU A 116 -18.68 19.93 4.89
C GLU A 116 -18.01 20.64 6.08
N ASN A 117 -17.20 21.66 5.81
CA ASN A 117 -16.57 22.55 6.80
C ASN A 117 -15.79 21.82 7.90
N GLY A 118 -15.14 20.71 7.57
CA GLY A 118 -14.28 19.97 8.49
C GLY A 118 -14.95 18.77 9.15
N ALA A 119 -16.17 18.41 8.76
CA ALA A 119 -16.83 17.22 9.31
C ALA A 119 -16.03 15.94 9.01
N LEU A 120 -15.45 15.81 7.80
CA LEU A 120 -14.67 14.62 7.43
C LEU A 120 -13.32 14.58 8.16
N ALA A 121 -12.61 15.71 8.21
CA ALA A 121 -11.38 15.85 8.99
C ALA A 121 -11.61 15.61 10.50
N GLY A 122 -12.70 16.14 11.05
CA GLY A 122 -13.11 15.92 12.44
C GLY A 122 -13.43 14.45 12.71
N LEU A 123 -14.06 13.76 11.76
CA LEU A 123 -14.30 12.32 11.83
C LEU A 123 -12.97 11.55 11.87
N ALA A 124 -11.94 11.96 11.12
CA ALA A 124 -10.62 11.34 11.20
C ALA A 124 -9.98 11.51 12.59
N ILE A 125 -10.04 12.72 13.17
CA ILE A 125 -9.50 13.00 14.49
C ILE A 125 -10.22 12.19 15.57
N SER A 126 -11.55 12.17 15.57
CA SER A 126 -12.35 11.39 16.52
C SER A 126 -12.08 9.87 16.43
N ASN A 127 -11.64 9.40 15.25
CA ASN A 127 -11.27 8.02 15.01
C ASN A 127 -9.86 7.63 15.48
N LEU A 128 -9.11 8.51 16.13
CA LEU A 128 -7.79 8.18 16.72
C LEU A 128 -7.84 7.10 17.81
N LYS A 129 -9.02 6.82 18.38
CA LYS A 129 -9.21 5.81 19.42
C LYS A 129 -8.86 4.40 18.90
N PRO A 130 -7.85 3.72 19.46
CA PRO A 130 -7.42 2.41 19.00
C PRO A 130 -8.41 1.32 19.40
N ARG A 131 -8.66 0.36 18.50
CA ARG A 131 -9.69 -0.68 18.69
C ARG A 131 -9.43 -1.60 19.88
N PHE A 132 -8.16 -1.78 20.28
CA PHE A 132 -7.83 -2.64 21.43
C PHE A 132 -8.24 -2.01 22.78
N LEU A 133 -8.31 -0.68 22.88
CA LEU A 133 -8.82 0.01 24.08
C LEU A 133 -10.32 0.31 23.99
N PHE A 134 -10.86 0.39 22.78
CA PHE A 134 -12.26 0.74 22.51
C PHE A 134 -12.88 -0.31 21.58
N PRO A 135 -13.17 -1.52 22.09
CA PRO A 135 -13.72 -2.61 21.28
C PRO A 135 -15.13 -2.29 20.75
N ASP A 136 -15.93 -1.52 21.49
CA ASP A 136 -17.29 -1.12 21.11
C ASP A 136 -17.32 0.01 20.06
N LYS A 137 -16.15 0.44 19.57
CA LYS A 137 -16.06 1.48 18.56
C LYS A 137 -16.75 1.02 17.28
N ARG A 138 -17.75 1.81 16.83
CA ARG A 138 -18.50 1.56 15.60
C ARG A 138 -17.56 1.32 14.41
N ASN A 139 -17.78 0.22 13.69
CA ASN A 139 -17.05 -0.03 12.45
C ASN A 139 -17.45 1.04 11.42
N LEU A 140 -16.48 1.66 10.77
CA LEU A 140 -16.72 2.74 9.80
C LEU A 140 -17.31 2.23 8.48
N GLY A 141 -17.41 0.91 8.29
CA GLY A 141 -17.84 0.30 7.04
C GLY A 141 -16.84 0.55 5.90
N GLY A 142 -17.29 0.27 4.69
CA GLY A 142 -16.62 0.61 3.44
C GLY A 142 -16.70 2.10 3.15
N ASP A 143 -15.71 2.61 2.42
CA ASP A 143 -15.62 4.05 2.10
C ASP A 143 -16.47 4.45 0.88
N SER A 144 -17.13 3.48 0.24
CA SER A 144 -17.87 3.69 -1.01
C SER A 144 -19.02 4.68 -0.88
N TRP A 145 -19.53 4.92 0.34
CA TRP A 145 -20.53 5.96 0.59
C TRP A 145 -20.02 7.37 0.28
N LEU A 146 -18.72 7.65 0.50
CA LEU A 146 -18.11 8.94 0.16
C LEU A 146 -18.19 9.19 -1.34
N VAL A 147 -17.92 8.17 -2.14
CA VAL A 147 -18.00 8.24 -3.61
C VAL A 147 -19.45 8.45 -4.05
N ARG A 148 -20.39 7.68 -3.50
CA ARG A 148 -21.83 7.83 -3.82
C ARG A 148 -22.37 9.21 -3.48
N GLN A 149 -22.00 9.74 -2.31
CA GLN A 149 -22.49 11.02 -1.84
C GLN A 149 -21.87 12.20 -2.60
N TYR A 150 -20.53 12.27 -2.66
CA TYR A 150 -19.84 13.46 -3.15
C TYR A 150 -19.50 13.42 -4.64
N ALA A 151 -19.08 12.26 -5.17
CA ALA A 151 -18.86 12.11 -6.62
C ALA A 151 -20.17 11.79 -7.36
N GLY A 152 -21.19 11.25 -6.68
CA GLY A 152 -22.49 11.00 -7.28
C GLY A 152 -22.56 9.77 -8.19
N ILE A 153 -21.61 8.86 -8.04
CA ILE A 153 -21.50 7.65 -8.84
C ILE A 153 -21.88 6.46 -7.97
N GLU A 154 -22.59 5.51 -8.55
CA GLU A 154 -22.80 4.21 -7.93
C GLU A 154 -21.47 3.44 -7.85
N ALA A 155 -20.77 3.61 -6.72
CA ALA A 155 -19.60 2.81 -6.39
C ALA A 155 -20.03 1.53 -5.70
N ALA A 156 -19.43 0.38 -6.06
CA ALA A 156 -19.61 -0.89 -5.36
C ALA A 156 -19.25 -0.75 -3.87
N GLY A 157 -20.17 -1.14 -2.98
CA GLY A 157 -20.09 -0.94 -1.52
C GLY A 157 -19.92 -2.25 -0.74
N ASP A 158 -20.13 -2.17 0.58
CA ASP A 158 -20.04 -3.31 1.50
C ASP A 158 -20.93 -4.48 1.07
N GLU A 159 -22.09 -4.19 0.48
CA GLU A 159 -23.03 -5.16 -0.11
C GLU A 159 -22.42 -6.01 -1.23
N SER A 160 -21.36 -5.51 -1.87
CA SER A 160 -20.60 -6.18 -2.93
C SER A 160 -19.18 -6.53 -2.47
N GLY A 161 -18.93 -6.49 -1.15
CA GLY A 161 -17.64 -6.72 -0.52
C GLY A 161 -16.52 -5.81 -1.05
N ALA A 162 -16.88 -4.59 -1.48
CA ALA A 162 -15.96 -3.61 -2.03
C ALA A 162 -15.96 -2.35 -1.17
N SER A 163 -14.76 -1.88 -0.80
CA SER A 163 -14.57 -0.57 -0.16
C SER A 163 -13.73 0.28 -1.10
N ILE A 164 -14.38 1.24 -1.76
CA ILE A 164 -13.75 2.17 -2.70
C ILE A 164 -13.64 3.53 -2.01
N GLY A 165 -12.41 3.96 -1.74
CA GLY A 165 -12.15 5.26 -1.15
C GLY A 165 -12.25 6.38 -2.19
N LEU A 166 -12.69 7.56 -1.72
CA LEU A 166 -12.74 8.79 -2.52
C LEU A 166 -11.36 9.47 -2.65
N GLY A 167 -10.43 9.10 -1.76
CA GLY A 167 -9.11 9.71 -1.61
C GLY A 167 -9.11 10.93 -0.70
N TYR A 168 -8.08 11.05 0.14
CA TYR A 168 -7.99 12.10 1.15
C TYR A 168 -7.91 13.52 0.55
N LEU A 169 -7.37 13.68 -0.66
CA LEU A 169 -7.34 14.99 -1.34
C LEU A 169 -8.75 15.46 -1.70
N SER A 170 -9.58 14.55 -2.20
CA SER A 170 -10.99 14.79 -2.48
C SER A 170 -11.75 15.14 -1.19
N GLU A 171 -11.51 14.43 -0.10
CA GLU A 171 -12.11 14.72 1.22
C GLU A 171 -11.72 16.11 1.73
N PHE A 172 -10.45 16.53 1.58
CA PHE A 172 -10.01 17.87 1.95
C PHE A 172 -10.70 18.96 1.13
N TYR A 173 -10.92 18.70 -0.16
CA TYR A 173 -11.69 19.59 -1.02
C TYR A 173 -13.17 19.63 -0.61
N VAL A 174 -13.76 18.49 -0.26
CA VAL A 174 -15.15 18.45 0.23
C VAL A 174 -15.29 19.30 1.50
N ASP A 175 -14.35 19.21 2.44
CA ASP A 175 -14.41 19.98 3.68
C ASP A 175 -14.21 21.49 3.48
N PHE A 176 -13.19 21.93 2.73
CA PHE A 176 -12.81 23.35 2.67
C PHE A 176 -12.39 23.85 1.28
N GLY A 177 -12.71 23.12 0.22
CA GLY A 177 -12.32 23.44 -1.15
C GLY A 177 -10.81 23.43 -1.38
N VAL A 178 -10.35 24.27 -2.30
CA VAL A 178 -8.92 24.36 -2.67
C VAL A 178 -8.05 24.70 -1.45
N THR A 179 -8.53 25.58 -0.56
CA THR A 179 -7.84 25.92 0.68
C THR A 179 -7.64 24.70 1.57
N GLY A 180 -8.64 23.82 1.66
CA GLY A 180 -8.54 22.55 2.38
C GLY A 180 -7.46 21.65 1.81
N VAL A 181 -7.47 21.45 0.50
CA VAL A 181 -6.46 20.61 -0.19
C VAL A 181 -5.05 21.09 0.12
N VAL A 182 -4.81 22.40 0.04
CA VAL A 182 -3.47 22.97 0.31
C VAL A 182 -3.14 22.92 1.80
N ALA A 183 -4.02 23.42 2.67
CA ALA A 183 -3.73 23.56 4.10
C ALA A 183 -3.69 22.21 4.82
N LEU A 184 -4.70 21.35 4.62
CA LEU A 184 -4.72 20.01 5.21
C LEU A 184 -3.72 19.09 4.53
N GLY A 185 -3.48 19.23 3.22
CA GLY A 185 -2.42 18.50 2.52
C GLY A 185 -1.03 18.83 3.07
N PHE A 186 -0.73 20.12 3.26
CA PHE A 186 0.50 20.56 3.90
C PHE A 186 0.59 20.06 5.34
N GLY A 187 -0.50 20.20 6.12
CA GLY A 187 -0.56 19.70 7.49
C GLY A 187 -0.32 18.19 7.58
N TRP A 188 -0.89 17.42 6.65
CA TRP A 188 -0.70 15.98 6.56
C TRP A 188 0.75 15.63 6.22
N GLY A 189 1.36 16.32 5.26
CA GLY A 189 2.78 16.20 4.96
C GLY A 189 3.68 16.54 6.15
N ALA A 190 3.34 17.60 6.90
CA ALA A 190 4.07 18.01 8.10
C ALA A 190 3.96 16.97 9.22
N VAL A 191 2.78 16.37 9.44
CA VAL A 191 2.57 15.27 10.39
C VAL A 191 3.44 14.07 10.02
N MET A 192 3.48 13.69 8.74
CA MET A 192 4.32 12.58 8.28
C MET A 192 5.82 12.90 8.41
N GLY A 193 6.21 14.14 8.15
CA GLY A 193 7.58 14.63 8.41
C GLY A 193 7.94 14.57 9.89
N ALA A 194 7.00 14.88 10.79
CA ALA A 194 7.19 14.74 12.23
C ALA A 194 7.34 13.28 12.66
N PHE A 195 6.54 12.36 12.08
CA PHE A 195 6.69 10.92 12.30
C PHE A 195 8.04 10.41 11.81
N ALA A 196 8.48 10.84 10.64
CA ALA A 196 9.80 10.53 10.10
C ALA A 196 10.92 11.02 11.06
N ALA A 197 10.83 12.27 11.52
CA ALA A 197 11.80 12.82 12.46
C ALA A 197 11.81 12.09 13.81
N LEU A 198 10.65 11.68 14.32
CA LEU A 198 10.53 10.88 15.55
C LEU A 198 11.20 9.51 15.38
N LEU A 199 10.86 8.79 14.31
CA LEU A 199 11.42 7.47 14.03
C LEU A 199 12.93 7.56 13.76
N ALA A 200 13.42 8.61 13.10
CA ALA A 200 14.86 8.83 12.92
C ALA A 200 15.60 8.97 14.24
N LYS A 201 15.01 9.66 15.24
CA LYS A 201 15.62 9.85 16.56
C LYS A 201 15.63 8.59 17.41
N ILE A 202 14.62 7.74 17.26
CA ILE A 202 14.45 6.52 18.08
C ILE A 202 15.15 5.31 17.45
N SER A 203 15.33 5.31 16.12
CA SER A 203 15.89 4.16 15.41
C SER A 203 17.35 3.91 15.78
N PRO A 204 17.73 2.66 16.11
CA PRO A 204 19.09 2.32 16.52
C PRO A 204 20.09 2.32 15.36
N SER A 205 19.62 2.18 14.12
CA SER A 205 20.47 2.19 12.92
C SER A 205 19.73 2.81 11.74
N ARG A 206 20.49 3.15 10.68
CA ARG A 206 19.93 3.73 9.46
C ARG A 206 19.04 2.73 8.71
N GLU A 207 19.40 1.46 8.74
CA GLU A 207 18.70 0.37 8.07
C GLU A 207 17.32 0.15 8.69
N VAL A 208 17.24 0.13 10.03
CA VAL A 208 15.96 0.05 10.75
C VAL A 208 15.10 1.27 10.44
N PHE A 209 15.68 2.47 10.47
CA PHE A 209 14.97 3.70 10.11
C PHE A 209 14.39 3.64 8.69
N PHE A 210 15.19 3.26 7.70
CA PHE A 210 14.73 3.13 6.31
C PHE A 210 13.63 2.09 6.17
N GLY A 211 13.75 0.93 6.83
CA GLY A 211 12.71 -0.09 6.85
C GLY A 211 11.38 0.46 7.38
N LEU A 212 11.40 1.16 8.51
CA LEU A 212 10.19 1.76 9.11
C LEU A 212 9.58 2.83 8.21
N ILE A 213 10.41 3.70 7.63
CA ILE A 213 9.92 4.80 6.79
C ILE A 213 9.35 4.31 5.48
N ILE A 214 9.98 3.31 4.84
CA ILE A 214 9.45 2.72 3.62
C ILE A 214 8.04 2.18 3.88
N VAL A 215 7.85 1.42 4.97
CA VAL A 215 6.53 0.88 5.33
C VAL A 215 5.53 2.00 5.60
N LEU A 216 5.89 3.00 6.40
CA LEU A 216 5.02 4.11 6.76
C LEU A 216 4.58 4.92 5.52
N TYR A 217 5.51 5.29 4.64
CA TYR A 217 5.23 6.10 3.46
C TYR A 217 4.51 5.31 2.36
N MET A 218 4.92 4.07 2.10
CA MET A 218 4.20 3.24 1.12
C MET A 218 2.75 2.99 1.53
N GLN A 219 2.50 2.79 2.83
CA GLN A 219 1.14 2.52 3.31
C GLN A 219 0.25 3.77 3.35
N TYR A 220 0.77 4.92 3.79
CA TYR A 220 -0.07 6.08 4.12
C TYR A 220 0.12 7.31 3.22
N MET A 221 1.19 7.38 2.43
CA MET A 221 1.39 8.45 1.42
C MET A 221 1.06 7.97 0.01
N MET A 222 1.49 6.76 -0.37
CA MET A 222 1.21 6.24 -1.72
C MET A 222 -0.24 5.79 -1.90
N ALA A 223 -0.99 5.58 -0.81
CA ALA A 223 -2.41 5.27 -0.85
C ALA A 223 -3.26 6.54 -1.05
N TYR A 224 -3.10 7.24 -2.18
CA TYR A 224 -3.83 8.49 -2.47
C TYR A 224 -5.35 8.32 -2.54
N ASP A 225 -5.82 7.11 -2.83
CA ASP A 225 -7.25 6.73 -2.84
C ASP A 225 -7.81 6.35 -1.47
N GLY A 226 -6.96 6.28 -0.45
CA GLY A 226 -7.40 5.92 0.89
C GLY A 226 -8.19 7.05 1.55
N SER A 227 -9.20 6.68 2.34
CA SER A 227 -9.97 7.66 3.11
C SER A 227 -9.14 8.27 4.24
N PHE A 228 -9.22 9.59 4.43
CA PHE A 228 -8.44 10.27 5.46
C PHE A 228 -8.79 9.77 6.86
N VAL A 229 -10.07 9.42 7.07
CA VAL A 229 -10.59 8.88 8.33
C VAL A 229 -9.90 7.58 8.75
N LYS A 230 -9.39 6.81 7.79
CA LYS A 230 -8.64 5.56 8.03
C LYS A 230 -7.13 5.79 8.03
N LEU A 231 -6.64 6.57 7.07
CA LEU A 231 -5.21 6.82 6.89
C LEU A 231 -4.59 7.55 8.09
N PHE A 232 -5.23 8.63 8.56
CA PHE A 232 -4.66 9.46 9.61
C PHE A 232 -4.54 8.71 10.95
N PRO A 233 -5.61 8.08 11.49
CA PRO A 233 -5.49 7.26 12.70
C PRO A 233 -4.55 6.07 12.55
N GLY A 234 -4.57 5.41 11.38
CA GLY A 234 -3.70 4.29 11.10
C GLY A 234 -2.22 4.66 11.14
N ALA A 235 -1.85 5.79 10.53
CA ALA A 235 -0.48 6.28 10.54
C ALA A 235 0.00 6.66 11.94
N VAL A 236 -0.86 7.31 12.73
CA VAL A 236 -0.56 7.65 14.13
C VAL A 236 -0.32 6.37 14.94
N GLN A 237 -1.22 5.41 14.86
CA GLN A 237 -1.12 4.15 15.62
C GLN A 237 0.12 3.35 15.20
N LEU A 238 0.36 3.20 13.88
CA LEU A 238 1.54 2.50 13.38
C LEU A 238 2.82 3.19 13.84
N THR A 239 2.88 4.52 13.78
CA THR A 239 4.06 5.28 14.21
C THR A 239 4.32 5.10 15.71
N ILE A 240 3.28 5.16 16.55
CA ILE A 240 3.41 4.95 17.99
C ILE A 240 3.90 3.52 18.28
N ILE A 241 3.29 2.51 17.65
CA ILE A 241 3.69 1.10 17.83
C ILE A 241 5.14 0.91 17.35
N ALA A 242 5.48 1.40 16.16
CA ALA A 242 6.83 1.32 15.61
C ALA A 242 7.84 2.02 16.51
N ALA A 243 7.52 3.20 17.04
CA ALA A 243 8.38 3.93 17.97
C ALA A 243 8.58 3.15 19.28
N VAL A 244 7.53 2.57 19.88
CA VAL A 244 7.63 1.77 21.11
C VAL A 244 8.45 0.50 20.87
N VAL A 245 8.14 -0.24 19.80
CA VAL A 245 8.85 -1.48 19.44
C VAL A 245 10.32 -1.18 19.16
N THR A 246 10.63 -0.08 18.47
CA THR A 246 12.01 0.28 18.16
C THR A 246 12.75 0.79 19.41
N ALA A 247 12.10 1.57 20.27
CA ALA A 247 12.70 2.05 21.51
C ALA A 247 12.98 0.92 22.52
N VAL A 248 12.05 -0.04 22.65
CA VAL A 248 12.16 -1.17 23.60
C VAL A 248 12.94 -2.31 22.98
N GLY A 249 12.53 -2.77 21.80
CA GLY A 249 13.17 -3.84 21.05
C GLY A 249 14.59 -3.47 20.62
N GLY A 250 14.84 -2.22 20.24
CA GLY A 250 16.19 -1.74 19.96
C GLY A 250 17.14 -1.86 21.16
N ARG A 251 16.65 -1.67 22.39
CA ARG A 251 17.47 -1.84 23.60
C ARG A 251 17.76 -3.30 23.94
N ILE A 252 16.83 -4.21 23.64
CA ILE A 252 16.91 -5.63 24.02
C ILE A 252 17.59 -6.47 22.92
N LEU A 253 17.21 -6.25 21.65
CA LEU A 253 17.59 -7.09 20.52
C LEU A 253 18.89 -6.63 19.85
N MET A 254 19.22 -5.34 19.87
CA MET A 254 20.45 -4.85 19.21
C MET A 254 21.72 -5.44 19.81
N PRO A 255 21.87 -5.59 21.15
CA PRO A 255 23.02 -6.30 21.71
C PRO A 255 23.14 -7.70 21.15
N TRP A 256 22.03 -8.45 21.06
CA TRP A 256 22.01 -9.84 20.59
C TRP A 256 22.30 -9.98 19.09
N LEU A 257 21.75 -9.07 18.27
CA LEU A 257 21.97 -9.02 16.82
C LEU A 257 23.39 -8.58 16.45
N LEU A 258 23.99 -7.69 17.22
CA LEU A 258 25.35 -7.20 16.99
C LEU A 258 26.42 -8.12 17.59
N THR A 259 26.13 -8.85 18.68
CA THR A 259 27.06 -9.84 19.26
C THR A 259 27.01 -11.19 18.55
N GLY A 260 25.87 -11.58 17.97
CA GLY A 260 25.73 -12.83 17.22
C GLY A 260 26.47 -12.90 15.88
N ALA A 261 27.08 -11.79 15.43
CA ALA A 261 27.77 -11.70 14.14
C ALA A 261 29.31 -11.61 14.25
N GLY A 262 29.91 -11.75 15.45
CA GLY A 262 31.32 -11.35 15.61
C GLY A 262 32.20 -12.07 16.63
N GLU A 263 31.74 -13.08 17.37
CA GLU A 263 32.64 -13.85 18.23
C GLU A 263 32.40 -15.36 18.08
N GLU A 264 33.07 -15.99 17.12
CA GLU A 264 33.63 -17.30 17.44
C GLU A 264 34.57 -17.08 18.63
N PRO A 265 34.43 -17.81 19.74
CA PRO A 265 35.39 -17.72 20.83
C PRO A 265 36.73 -18.17 20.25
N ALA A 266 37.62 -17.20 20.01
CA ALA A 266 38.97 -17.44 19.54
C ALA A 266 39.52 -18.61 20.35
N GLY A 267 39.75 -19.71 19.63
CA GLY A 267 40.19 -20.96 20.22
C GLY A 267 41.28 -20.67 21.23
N ARG A 268 41.09 -21.16 22.45
CA ARG A 268 42.20 -21.36 23.37
C ARG A 268 43.15 -22.33 22.68
N THR A 269 44.03 -21.82 21.83
CA THR A 269 45.14 -22.55 21.25
C THR A 269 46.04 -22.88 22.42
N ARG A 270 45.87 -24.12 22.86
CA ARG A 270 46.65 -24.80 23.89
C ARG A 270 48.06 -25.01 23.32
N MET A 271 48.87 -23.95 23.22
CA MET A 271 50.21 -24.04 22.64
C MET A 271 51.27 -23.13 23.27
N ASP A 272 51.06 -22.68 24.52
CA ASP A 272 52.07 -21.92 25.31
C ASP A 272 52.75 -22.77 26.40
N ARG A 273 52.84 -24.10 26.23
CA ARG A 273 53.55 -24.98 27.18
C ARG A 273 54.77 -25.71 26.61
N ALA A 274 55.27 -25.28 25.46
CA ALA A 274 56.55 -25.76 24.94
C ALA A 274 57.36 -24.53 24.52
N LEU A 275 58.09 -23.95 25.47
CA LEU A 275 59.30 -23.11 25.31
C LEU A 275 59.60 -22.43 26.66
N ARG A 276 60.08 -23.21 27.63
CA ARG A 276 60.94 -22.69 28.70
C ARG A 276 62.19 -23.58 28.77
N PRO A 277 63.38 -23.04 28.50
CA PRO A 277 64.62 -23.75 28.76
C PRO A 277 64.99 -23.63 30.23
N ARG A 278 65.25 -24.76 30.88
CA ARG A 278 66.33 -25.00 31.85
C ARG A 278 66.39 -26.49 32.17
#